data_AF-A0A4Q4UCF3-F1
#
_entry.id   AF-A0A4Q4UCF3-F1
#
_cell.length_a   1.000
_cell.length_b   1.000
_cell.length_c   1.000
_cell.angle_alpha   90.00
_cell.angle_beta   90.00
_cell.angle_gamma   90.00
#
_symmetry.space_group_name_H-M   'P 1'
#
loop_
_entity.id
_entity.type
_entity.pdbx_description
1 polymer ?
#
loop_
_entity_poly.entity_id
_entity_poly.type
_entity_poly.pdbx_seq_one_letter_code
_entity_poly.pdbx_strand_id
1 'polypeptide(L)'
;MSFRKRNVVVSTPAASQAAAPKAENVPIPGVRPSPHDSRPTTSTGTASLDNLLAGHAGLPLGTSLLIGEHGTTDFAGVLLRYYAAEGLVQGHQVHVLGLYEGWRAELPGLSTDAKSPSKSEAPAGEKMKIAWRYETMGAPRTRDVPQRQGPDGTASAPTFCHSFDLTKRLAHGDIKGQISFHPSMSSPSLTALPKDTVSPFKAFIRDLASKLANSQPATIHRVVVPGILSPTGYTGPSSRPEDVLQFLHALRALLRQHPAQLTALITLPLTLFPRSTGLTRWMEILSDGVLELVPLQSNSVHAPPPSSSKSDSKSSSEEQVQGLLKVHTLPVFDEKGGGSSEAHAAREDQSFSLSRSRGLVIKPFSLPPVLDDEPERKSAEAGKRSIEF
;
A
#
# COMPACT_ATOMS: atom_id res chain seq x y z
N MET A 1 22.43 5.36 67.44
CA MET A 1 21.68 4.26 66.81
C MET A 1 22.09 4.16 65.34
N SER A 2 23.04 3.28 65.00
CA SER A 2 23.55 3.10 63.64
C SER A 2 22.93 1.85 63.03
N PHE A 3 22.01 2.01 62.08
CA PHE A 3 21.44 0.91 61.31
C PHE A 3 22.46 0.40 60.28
N ARG A 4 23.04 -0.79 60.52
CA ARG A 4 23.81 -1.52 59.50
C ARG A 4 22.86 -2.32 58.62
N LYS A 5 22.83 -1.99 57.32
CA LYS A 5 22.10 -2.71 56.27
C LYS A 5 22.85 -4.02 55.99
N ARG A 6 22.26 -5.17 56.35
CA ARG A 6 22.74 -6.50 55.90
C ARG A 6 22.03 -6.84 54.59
N ASN A 7 22.78 -6.93 53.49
CA ASN A 7 22.27 -7.56 52.27
C ASN A 7 22.32 -9.07 52.46
N VAL A 8 21.16 -9.69 52.66
CA VAL A 8 21.00 -11.14 52.56
C VAL A 8 20.62 -11.45 51.12
N VAL A 9 21.52 -12.11 50.39
CA VAL A 9 21.23 -12.66 49.06
C VAL A 9 20.47 -13.96 49.28
N VAL A 10 19.20 -14.02 48.88
CA VAL A 10 18.42 -15.26 48.84
C VAL A 10 18.81 -15.99 47.56
N SER A 11 19.65 -17.02 47.67
CA SER A 11 19.97 -17.93 46.57
C SER A 11 18.90 -19.02 46.49
N THR A 12 18.09 -19.01 45.43
CA THR A 12 17.22 -20.13 45.04
C THR A 12 18.08 -21.27 44.47
N PRO A 13 17.82 -22.54 44.83
CA PRO A 13 18.59 -23.66 44.28
C PRO A 13 18.31 -23.81 42.78
N ALA A 14 19.38 -24.03 42.03
CA ALA A 14 19.37 -24.22 40.59
C ALA A 14 18.59 -25.50 40.24
N ALA A 15 17.37 -25.33 39.70
CA ALA A 15 16.77 -26.34 38.84
C ALA A 15 17.49 -26.25 37.49
N SER A 16 18.05 -27.37 37.05
CA SER A 16 18.66 -27.58 35.74
C SER A 16 17.63 -27.30 34.64
N GLN A 17 17.50 -26.04 34.24
CA GLN A 17 16.82 -25.69 33.00
C GLN A 17 17.77 -26.08 31.87
N ALA A 18 17.47 -27.21 31.24
CA ALA A 18 17.97 -27.49 29.90
C ALA A 18 17.69 -26.26 29.04
N ALA A 19 18.74 -25.64 28.51
CA ALA A 19 18.60 -24.53 27.59
C ALA A 19 17.73 -25.01 26.43
N ALA A 20 16.51 -24.46 26.33
CA ALA A 20 15.69 -24.66 25.14
C ALA A 20 16.54 -24.31 23.92
N PRO A 21 16.53 -25.14 22.86
CA PRO A 21 17.32 -24.83 21.67
C PRO A 21 16.91 -23.45 21.19
N LYS A 22 17.88 -22.53 21.06
CA LYS A 22 17.68 -21.26 20.37
C LYS A 22 17.16 -21.61 18.98
N ALA A 23 15.85 -21.44 18.76
CA ALA A 23 15.28 -21.53 17.44
C ALA A 23 16.03 -20.52 16.57
N GLU A 24 16.84 -21.02 15.66
CA GLU A 24 17.52 -20.21 14.67
C GLU A 24 16.41 -19.54 13.85
N ASN A 25 16.25 -18.23 14.06
CA ASN A 25 15.12 -17.48 13.54
C ASN A 25 15.36 -17.26 12.05
N VAL A 26 15.03 -18.26 11.22
CA VAL A 26 15.19 -18.18 9.76
C VAL A 26 14.35 -17.01 9.28
N PRO A 27 14.95 -16.00 8.64
CA PRO A 27 14.20 -14.84 8.17
C PRO A 27 13.20 -15.29 7.10
N ILE A 28 11.92 -15.02 7.36
CA ILE A 28 10.85 -15.26 6.38
C ILE A 28 11.02 -14.21 5.27
N PRO A 29 11.23 -14.61 4.01
CA PRO A 29 11.37 -13.67 2.91
C PRO A 29 10.16 -12.72 2.86
N GLY A 30 10.40 -11.43 2.61
CA GLY A 30 9.31 -10.46 2.50
C GLY A 30 8.63 -10.05 3.81
N VAL A 31 9.11 -10.56 4.95
CA VAL A 31 8.63 -10.18 6.29
C VAL A 31 9.76 -9.49 7.05
N ARG A 32 9.46 -8.35 7.66
CA ARG A 32 10.36 -7.66 8.58
C ARG A 32 9.64 -7.15 9.82
N PRO A 33 10.35 -6.95 10.94
CA PRO A 33 9.80 -6.24 12.08
C PRO A 33 9.44 -4.79 11.72
N SER A 34 8.24 -4.36 12.11
CA SER A 34 7.77 -2.99 12.10
C SER A 34 8.77 -2.07 12.80
N PRO A 35 9.20 -0.95 12.18
CA PRO A 35 10.05 0.04 12.85
C PRO A 35 9.39 0.69 14.07
N HIS A 36 8.06 0.74 14.09
CA HIS A 36 7.28 1.38 15.14
C HIS A 36 7.14 0.52 16.40
N ASP A 37 6.88 -0.78 16.25
CA ASP A 37 6.55 -1.66 17.37
C ASP A 37 6.98 -3.13 17.20
N SER A 38 7.88 -3.42 16.27
CA SER A 38 8.50 -4.73 16.02
C SER A 38 7.59 -5.88 15.57
N ARG A 39 6.28 -5.66 15.42
CA ARG A 39 5.37 -6.68 14.86
C ARG A 39 5.78 -7.08 13.43
N PRO A 40 5.54 -8.31 12.99
CA PRO A 40 5.86 -8.70 11.63
C PRO A 40 5.00 -7.91 10.62
N THR A 41 5.66 -7.38 9.61
CA THR A 41 5.05 -6.58 8.53
C THR A 41 5.54 -7.09 7.19
N THR A 42 4.69 -6.95 6.17
CA THR A 42 5.05 -7.28 4.80
C THR A 42 4.72 -6.13 3.86
N SER A 43 5.44 -6.03 2.74
CA SER A 43 5.20 -4.95 1.79
C SER A 43 3.85 -5.10 1.09
N THR A 44 3.23 -3.97 0.78
CA THR A 44 2.06 -3.86 -0.10
C THR A 44 2.42 -3.97 -1.58
N GLY A 45 3.71 -4.07 -1.93
CA GLY A 45 4.22 -3.95 -3.30
C GLY A 45 4.27 -2.51 -3.81
N THR A 46 3.87 -1.53 -2.97
CA THR A 46 3.91 -0.10 -3.27
C THR A 46 4.61 0.63 -2.12
N ALA A 47 5.87 1.02 -2.32
CA ALA A 47 6.68 1.61 -1.26
C ALA A 47 6.07 2.88 -0.62
N SER A 48 5.41 3.72 -1.43
CA SER A 48 4.73 4.91 -0.90
C SER A 48 3.50 4.57 -0.05
N LEU A 49 2.80 3.47 -0.36
CA LEU A 49 1.70 2.97 0.47
C LEU A 49 2.23 2.36 1.77
N ASP A 50 3.32 1.59 1.71
CA ASP A 50 3.97 1.05 2.90
C ASP A 50 4.34 2.15 3.91
N ASN A 51 4.88 3.27 3.42
CA ASN A 51 5.24 4.42 4.24
C ASN A 51 4.03 5.12 4.87
N LEU A 52 2.85 5.04 4.24
CA LEU A 52 1.62 5.65 4.74
C LEU A 52 1.02 4.89 5.94
N LEU A 53 1.37 3.61 6.13
CA LEU A 53 0.78 2.73 7.13
C LEU A 53 1.32 2.97 8.55
N ALA A 54 1.07 4.17 9.10
CA ALA A 54 1.31 4.55 10.50
C ALA A 54 2.73 4.26 11.04
N GLY A 55 3.76 4.36 10.20
CA GLY A 55 5.15 4.10 10.60
C GLY A 55 5.52 2.60 10.68
N HIS A 56 4.60 1.70 10.34
CA HIS A 56 4.90 0.27 10.18
C HIS A 56 5.75 0.00 8.93
N ALA A 57 5.81 0.94 7.98
CA ALA A 57 6.58 0.83 6.74
C ALA A 57 6.28 -0.49 5.99
N GLY A 58 4.99 -0.82 5.90
CA GLY A 58 4.47 -2.09 5.41
C GLY A 58 3.14 -2.42 6.08
N LEU A 59 2.42 -3.40 5.54
CA LEU A 59 1.17 -3.91 6.12
C LEU A 59 1.48 -4.89 7.25
N PRO A 60 1.04 -4.63 8.49
CA PRO A 60 1.16 -5.59 9.58
C PRO A 60 0.47 -6.91 9.27
N LEU A 61 1.14 -8.03 9.60
CA LEU A 61 0.48 -9.33 9.54
C LEU A 61 -0.69 -9.37 10.54
N GLY A 62 -1.71 -10.16 10.21
CA GLY A 62 -2.97 -10.24 10.94
C GLY A 62 -3.91 -9.04 10.73
N THR A 63 -3.73 -8.28 9.66
CA THR A 63 -4.56 -7.11 9.33
C THR A 63 -5.04 -7.08 7.89
N SER A 64 -6.11 -6.32 7.66
CA SER A 64 -6.75 -6.07 6.39
C SER A 64 -6.74 -4.59 6.01
N LEU A 65 -6.68 -4.30 4.71
CA LEU A 65 -6.80 -2.96 4.16
C LEU A 65 -7.91 -2.94 3.11
N LEU A 66 -8.90 -2.08 3.30
CA LEU A 66 -9.97 -1.80 2.36
C LEU A 66 -9.67 -0.50 1.61
N ILE A 67 -9.64 -0.54 0.28
CA ILE A 67 -9.43 0.64 -0.56
C ILE A 67 -10.68 0.87 -1.40
N GLY A 68 -11.40 1.95 -1.08
CA GLY A 68 -12.50 2.42 -1.90
C GLY A 68 -11.99 3.30 -3.05
N GLU A 69 -12.57 3.20 -4.23
CA GLU A 69 -12.25 4.08 -5.36
C GLU A 69 -13.51 4.69 -5.97
N HIS A 70 -13.47 5.99 -6.23
CA HIS A 70 -14.51 6.72 -6.95
C HIS A 70 -14.28 6.68 -8.47
N GLY A 71 -15.36 6.70 -9.24
CA GLY A 71 -15.31 6.78 -10.69
C GLY A 71 -15.25 5.42 -11.37
N THR A 72 -14.72 5.42 -12.60
CA THR A 72 -14.64 4.24 -13.48
C THR A 72 -13.20 3.80 -13.75
N THR A 73 -12.22 4.42 -13.09
CA THR A 73 -10.81 4.03 -13.15
C THR A 73 -10.55 2.79 -12.27
N ASP A 74 -9.36 2.22 -12.39
CA ASP A 74 -8.94 1.02 -11.66
C ASP A 74 -7.57 1.23 -10.97
N PHE A 75 -7.37 2.37 -10.30
CA PHE A 75 -6.13 2.64 -9.57
C PHE A 75 -5.96 1.71 -8.36
N ALA A 76 -7.06 1.38 -7.67
CA ALA A 76 -7.09 0.42 -6.58
C ALA A 76 -6.74 -0.99 -7.07
N GLY A 77 -7.19 -1.38 -8.27
CA GLY A 77 -6.80 -2.64 -8.89
C GLY A 77 -5.32 -2.69 -9.22
N VAL A 78 -4.67 -1.57 -9.55
CA VAL A 78 -3.21 -1.52 -9.72
C VAL A 78 -2.49 -1.82 -8.40
N LEU A 79 -2.93 -1.23 -7.28
CA LEU A 79 -2.39 -1.55 -5.95
C LEU A 79 -2.55 -3.04 -5.61
N LEU A 80 -3.70 -3.64 -5.92
CA LEU A 80 -3.91 -5.08 -5.74
C LEU A 80 -2.96 -5.94 -6.58
N ARG A 81 -2.70 -5.55 -7.83
CA ARG A 81 -1.76 -6.27 -8.70
C ARG A 81 -0.33 -6.18 -8.15
N TYR A 82 0.10 -5.03 -7.62
CA TYR A 82 1.39 -4.92 -6.94
C TYR A 82 1.46 -5.79 -5.69
N TYR A 83 0.41 -5.79 -4.86
CA TYR A 83 0.35 -6.61 -3.65
C TYR A 83 0.41 -8.12 -3.95
N ALA A 84 -0.26 -8.56 -5.01
CA ALA A 84 -0.20 -9.94 -5.48
C ALA A 84 1.18 -10.29 -6.06
N ALA A 85 1.73 -9.43 -6.93
CA ALA A 85 3.03 -9.63 -7.55
C ALA A 85 4.17 -9.68 -6.51
N GLU A 86 4.16 -8.78 -5.52
CA GLU A 86 5.11 -8.77 -4.40
C GLU A 86 5.04 -10.08 -3.63
N GLY A 87 3.83 -10.60 -3.35
CA GLY A 87 3.66 -11.90 -2.74
C GLY A 87 4.30 -13.04 -3.53
N LEU A 88 4.10 -13.06 -4.85
CA LEU A 88 4.66 -14.10 -5.71
C LEU A 88 6.19 -14.03 -5.79
N VAL A 89 6.77 -12.84 -5.86
CA VAL A 89 8.23 -12.65 -5.87
C VAL A 89 8.87 -13.05 -4.54
N GLN A 90 8.16 -12.80 -3.42
CA GLN A 90 8.62 -13.13 -2.08
C GLN A 90 8.41 -14.61 -1.68
N GLY A 91 7.64 -15.39 -2.46
CA GLY A 91 7.38 -16.80 -2.11
C GLY A 91 6.12 -17.03 -1.28
N HIS A 92 5.21 -16.06 -1.22
CA HIS A 92 3.97 -16.14 -0.44
C HIS A 92 2.88 -16.91 -1.20
N GLN A 93 1.85 -17.34 -0.47
CA GLN A 93 0.62 -17.89 -1.05
C GLN A 93 -0.41 -16.78 -1.25
N VAL A 94 -0.84 -16.56 -2.48
CA VAL A 94 -1.83 -15.55 -2.86
C VAL A 94 -3.18 -16.21 -3.11
N HIS A 95 -4.23 -15.72 -2.46
CA HIS A 95 -5.60 -16.20 -2.60
C HIS A 95 -6.46 -15.09 -3.21
N VAL A 96 -6.87 -15.26 -4.46
CA VAL A 96 -7.67 -14.28 -5.19
C VAL A 96 -9.13 -14.69 -5.17
N LEU A 97 -9.99 -13.82 -4.66
CA LEU A 97 -11.44 -14.00 -4.68
C LEU A 97 -12.07 -13.12 -5.75
N GLY A 98 -13.00 -13.67 -6.52
CA GLY A 98 -13.84 -12.92 -7.47
C GLY A 98 -13.35 -12.90 -8.91
N LEU A 99 -12.07 -13.19 -9.16
CA LEU A 99 -11.49 -13.24 -10.50
C LEU A 99 -11.08 -14.66 -10.91
N TYR A 100 -10.90 -14.84 -12.22
CA TYR A 100 -10.42 -16.07 -12.85
C TYR A 100 -8.90 -16.04 -13.08
N GLU A 101 -8.35 -17.19 -13.46
CA GLU A 101 -6.91 -17.41 -13.63
C GLU A 101 -6.23 -16.46 -14.64
N GLY A 102 -6.98 -15.96 -15.63
CA GLY A 102 -6.47 -14.99 -16.62
C GLY A 102 -5.89 -13.72 -16.00
N TRP A 103 -6.38 -13.30 -14.82
CA TRP A 103 -5.86 -12.14 -14.11
C TRP A 103 -4.38 -12.29 -13.70
N ARG A 104 -3.88 -13.53 -13.58
CA ARG A 104 -2.45 -13.82 -13.33
C ARG A 104 -1.55 -13.19 -14.40
N ALA A 105 -2.01 -13.17 -15.66
CA ALA A 105 -1.25 -12.61 -16.78
C ALA A 105 -1.24 -11.07 -16.80
N GLU A 106 -2.00 -10.41 -15.92
CA GLU A 106 -2.01 -8.96 -15.76
C GLU A 106 -1.01 -8.47 -14.69
N LEU A 107 -0.38 -9.37 -13.94
CA LEU A 107 0.54 -8.99 -12.87
C LEU A 107 1.80 -8.32 -13.45
N PRO A 108 2.19 -7.15 -12.92
CA PRO A 108 3.29 -6.37 -13.46
C PRO A 108 4.64 -7.04 -13.20
N GLY A 109 5.58 -6.81 -14.13
CA GLY A 109 6.94 -7.34 -14.03
C GLY A 109 7.84 -6.50 -13.14
N LEU A 110 8.96 -7.08 -12.70
CA LEU A 110 9.98 -6.34 -11.96
C LEU A 110 10.59 -5.23 -12.84
N SER A 111 10.76 -4.05 -12.25
CA SER A 111 11.50 -2.97 -12.90
C SER A 111 12.99 -3.30 -12.90
N THR A 112 13.64 -3.11 -14.04
CA THR A 112 15.09 -3.31 -14.22
C THR A 112 15.90 -2.11 -13.73
N ASP A 113 15.22 -0.98 -13.50
CA ASP A 113 15.84 0.24 -12.99
C ASP A 113 15.84 0.21 -11.47
N ALA A 114 16.66 -0.66 -10.89
CA ALA A 114 16.94 -0.71 -9.44
C ALA A 114 17.80 0.49 -8.98
N LYS A 115 17.49 1.71 -9.44
CA LYS A 115 17.93 2.94 -8.80
C LYS A 115 16.79 3.40 -7.90
N SER A 116 16.93 3.10 -6.61
CA SER A 116 16.16 3.71 -5.54
C SER A 116 15.93 5.21 -5.80
N PRO A 117 14.70 5.74 -5.71
CA PRO A 117 14.43 7.16 -5.94
C PRO A 117 14.92 8.09 -4.80
N SER A 118 15.80 7.63 -3.91
CA SER A 118 16.30 8.41 -2.76
C SER A 118 17.58 9.23 -3.03
N LYS A 119 18.02 9.37 -4.29
CA LYS A 119 19.04 10.35 -4.65
C LYS A 119 18.42 11.43 -5.52
N SER A 120 17.88 12.46 -4.87
CA SER A 120 17.91 13.80 -5.44
C SER A 120 19.38 14.19 -5.58
N GLU A 121 19.90 14.14 -6.81
CA GLU A 121 21.13 14.85 -7.15
C GLU A 121 20.86 16.34 -6.97
N ALA A 122 21.24 16.88 -5.81
CA ALA A 122 21.41 18.32 -5.66
C ALA A 122 22.56 18.76 -6.58
N PRO A 123 22.42 19.88 -7.30
CA PRO A 123 23.49 20.40 -8.13
C PRO A 123 24.68 20.76 -7.23
N ALA A 124 25.88 20.39 -7.66
CA ALA A 124 27.11 20.70 -6.97
C ALA A 124 27.30 22.24 -6.90
N GLY A 125 27.00 22.82 -5.74
CA GLY A 125 27.14 24.25 -5.47
C GLY A 125 27.27 24.50 -3.98
N GLU A 126 28.53 24.62 -3.54
CA GLU A 126 29.00 25.32 -2.33
C GLU A 126 28.32 25.07 -0.97
N LYS A 127 28.99 24.24 -0.15
CA LYS A 127 28.74 23.95 1.26
C LYS A 127 28.61 25.21 2.14
N MET A 128 27.41 25.45 2.70
CA MET A 128 27.23 26.20 3.95
C MET A 128 27.23 25.24 5.15
N LYS A 129 28.32 25.26 5.94
CA LYS A 129 28.60 24.39 7.10
C LYS A 129 27.65 24.54 8.31
N ILE A 130 26.67 25.44 8.25
CA ILE A 130 25.77 25.74 9.37
C ILE A 130 24.49 24.87 9.35
N ALA A 131 24.02 24.45 8.18
CA ALA A 131 22.82 23.61 8.04
C ALA A 131 22.97 22.22 8.71
N TRP A 132 24.19 21.70 8.79
CA TRP A 132 24.44 20.37 9.36
C TRP A 132 24.23 20.29 10.88
N ARG A 133 24.36 21.42 11.61
CA ARG A 133 24.22 21.43 13.07
C ARG A 133 22.78 21.43 13.57
N TYR A 134 21.80 21.78 12.73
CA TYR A 134 20.38 21.76 13.10
C TYR A 134 19.67 20.46 12.69
N GLU A 135 20.16 19.74 11.67
CA GLU A 135 19.64 18.40 11.34
C GLU A 135 19.86 17.39 12.48
N THR A 136 20.90 17.54 13.29
CA THR A 136 21.17 16.62 14.42
C THR A 136 20.31 16.90 15.67
N MET A 137 19.48 17.96 15.68
CA MET A 137 18.75 18.37 16.89
C MET A 137 17.22 18.55 16.71
N GLY A 138 16.63 18.20 15.56
CA GLY A 138 15.21 18.52 15.29
C GLY A 138 14.33 17.46 14.63
N ALA A 139 14.83 16.33 14.16
CA ALA A 139 14.01 15.32 13.48
C ALA A 139 13.64 14.13 14.40
N PRO A 140 12.37 13.71 14.49
CA PRO A 140 11.99 12.52 15.24
C PRO A 140 12.65 11.30 14.59
N ARG A 141 13.43 10.59 15.42
CA ARG A 141 14.31 9.47 15.12
C ARG A 141 13.72 8.44 14.14
N THR A 142 14.02 8.58 12.86
CA THR A 142 14.21 7.44 11.94
C THR A 142 15.71 7.25 11.78
N ARG A 143 16.26 6.24 12.47
CA ARG A 143 17.65 5.81 12.25
C ARG A 143 17.68 5.00 10.96
N ASP A 144 17.79 5.67 9.82
CA ASP A 144 18.51 5.07 8.70
C ASP A 144 20.00 5.12 9.06
N VAL A 145 20.53 3.99 9.50
CA VAL A 145 21.96 3.81 9.65
C VAL A 145 22.55 3.80 8.23
N PRO A 146 23.42 4.75 7.84
CA PRO A 146 24.11 4.65 6.57
C PRO A 146 25.01 3.41 6.62
N GLN A 147 24.65 2.40 5.84
CA GLN A 147 25.44 1.19 5.64
C GLN A 147 26.78 1.61 5.02
N ARG A 148 27.83 1.68 5.85
CA ARG A 148 29.21 1.76 5.39
C ARG A 148 29.41 0.59 4.43
N GLN A 149 29.58 0.89 3.14
CA GLN A 149 30.16 -0.04 2.19
C GLN A 149 31.60 -0.30 2.64
N GLY A 150 31.78 -1.38 3.40
CA GLY A 150 33.07 -2.03 3.51
C GLY A 150 33.40 -2.67 2.16
N PRO A 151 34.68 -2.66 1.74
CA PRO A 151 35.09 -3.28 0.50
C PRO A 151 35.20 -4.79 0.73
N ASP A 152 34.08 -5.51 0.78
CA ASP A 152 34.05 -6.96 0.66
C ASP A 152 32.67 -7.45 0.19
N GLY A 153 32.64 -8.05 -0.99
CA GLY A 153 31.42 -8.49 -1.69
C GLY A 153 30.72 -9.66 -1.01
N THR A 154 29.79 -9.35 -0.11
CA THR A 154 28.93 -10.34 0.56
C THR A 154 27.46 -9.93 0.48
N ALA A 155 26.62 -10.91 0.11
CA ALA A 155 25.17 -10.89 -0.16
C ALA A 155 24.40 -9.59 0.18
N SER A 156 23.84 -8.97 -0.87
CA SER A 156 22.76 -7.98 -0.75
C SER A 156 21.67 -8.49 0.19
N ALA A 157 21.29 -7.69 1.18
CA ALA A 157 20.11 -7.97 1.99
C ALA A 157 18.88 -8.21 1.09
N PRO A 158 17.97 -9.13 1.44
CA PRO A 158 16.80 -9.40 0.63
C PRO A 158 15.92 -8.14 0.51
N THR A 159 15.51 -7.82 -0.71
CA THR A 159 14.65 -6.66 -1.01
C THR A 159 13.28 -6.81 -0.34
N PHE A 160 12.87 -5.82 0.44
CA PHE A 160 11.59 -5.84 1.17
C PHE A 160 10.38 -5.46 0.31
N CYS A 161 10.55 -4.49 -0.60
CA CYS A 161 9.54 -4.04 -1.54
C CYS A 161 10.22 -3.90 -2.90
N HIS A 162 9.75 -4.64 -3.90
CA HIS A 162 10.26 -4.52 -5.24
C HIS A 162 9.61 -3.32 -5.95
N SER A 163 10.26 -2.84 -7.01
CA SER A 163 9.65 -1.87 -7.93
C SER A 163 9.09 -2.62 -9.12
N PHE A 164 7.87 -2.29 -9.52
CA PHE A 164 7.17 -2.94 -10.61
C PHE A 164 6.97 -1.99 -11.79
N ASP A 165 7.07 -2.53 -13.00
CA ASP A 165 6.88 -1.82 -14.27
C ASP A 165 5.61 -2.34 -14.94
N LEU A 166 4.63 -1.45 -15.14
CA LEU A 166 3.34 -1.78 -15.74
C LEU A 166 3.43 -2.10 -17.24
N THR A 167 4.54 -1.71 -17.89
CA THR A 167 4.80 -2.07 -19.29
C THR A 167 5.23 -3.53 -19.44
N LYS A 168 5.65 -4.16 -18.34
CA LYS A 168 6.12 -5.55 -18.32
C LYS A 168 5.08 -6.46 -17.67
N ARG A 169 5.30 -7.77 -17.80
CA ARG A 169 4.56 -8.82 -17.10
C ARG A 169 5.48 -9.61 -16.21
N LEU A 170 4.96 -10.11 -15.11
CA LEU A 170 5.72 -10.92 -14.17
C LEU A 170 6.23 -12.19 -14.86
N ALA A 171 7.55 -12.33 -14.92
CA ALA A 171 8.17 -13.46 -15.58
C ALA A 171 8.04 -14.72 -14.71
N HIS A 172 7.88 -15.89 -15.33
CA HIS A 172 7.78 -17.15 -14.61
C HIS A 172 8.99 -17.44 -13.72
N GLY A 173 10.19 -16.99 -14.11
CA GLY A 173 11.41 -17.16 -13.31
C GLY A 173 11.46 -16.32 -12.03
N ASP A 174 10.66 -15.24 -11.96
CA ASP A 174 10.59 -14.38 -10.77
C ASP A 174 9.56 -14.89 -9.75
N ILE A 175 8.67 -15.81 -10.15
CA ILE A 175 7.61 -16.35 -9.30
C ILE A 175 8.17 -17.45 -8.41
N LYS A 176 8.26 -17.16 -7.11
CA LYS A 176 8.64 -18.14 -6.06
C LYS A 176 7.43 -18.65 -5.28
N GLY A 177 6.35 -17.88 -5.29
CA GLY A 177 5.11 -18.16 -4.56
C GLY A 177 4.08 -18.93 -5.37
N GLN A 178 2.88 -19.08 -4.80
CA GLN A 178 1.75 -19.74 -5.44
C GLN A 178 0.55 -18.81 -5.46
N ILE A 179 -0.30 -18.93 -6.49
CA ILE A 179 -1.56 -18.18 -6.60
C ILE A 179 -2.71 -19.16 -6.80
N SER A 180 -3.80 -18.94 -6.05
CA SER A 180 -5.03 -19.71 -6.16
C SER A 180 -6.21 -18.78 -6.43
N PHE A 181 -7.07 -19.19 -7.35
CA PHE A 181 -8.22 -18.40 -7.80
C PHE A 181 -9.53 -19.01 -7.30
N HIS A 182 -10.41 -18.15 -6.82
CA HIS A 182 -11.73 -18.49 -6.31
C HIS A 182 -12.76 -17.63 -7.03
N PRO A 183 -13.19 -18.05 -8.23
CA PRO A 183 -14.23 -17.35 -8.96
C PRO A 183 -15.51 -17.25 -8.12
N SER A 184 -16.13 -16.08 -8.11
CA SER A 184 -17.38 -15.84 -7.38
C SER A 184 -18.61 -16.08 -8.26
N MET A 185 -18.45 -15.97 -9.59
CA MET A 185 -19.45 -16.43 -10.56
C MET A 185 -19.10 -17.82 -11.09
N SER A 186 -20.10 -18.68 -11.18
CA SER A 186 -20.00 -19.92 -11.94
C SER A 186 -19.85 -19.59 -13.43
N SER A 187 -18.93 -20.26 -14.13
CA SER A 187 -18.92 -20.26 -15.60
C SER A 187 -20.32 -20.66 -16.09
N PRO A 188 -20.87 -20.04 -17.16
CA PRO A 188 -22.20 -20.37 -17.67
C PRO A 188 -22.20 -21.78 -18.29
N SER A 189 -22.24 -22.81 -17.46
CA SER A 189 -22.61 -24.16 -17.87
C SER A 189 -24.14 -24.20 -17.98
N LEU A 190 -24.65 -24.62 -19.15
CA LEU A 190 -26.06 -24.70 -19.52
C LEU A 190 -26.88 -25.74 -18.71
N THR A 191 -26.32 -26.25 -17.61
CA THR A 191 -26.93 -27.26 -16.75
C THR A 191 -27.44 -26.61 -15.47
N ALA A 192 -28.74 -26.75 -15.23
CA ALA A 192 -29.52 -26.19 -14.13
C ALA A 192 -28.74 -25.91 -12.83
N LEU A 193 -28.87 -24.67 -12.34
CA LEU A 193 -28.34 -24.23 -11.06
C LEU A 193 -28.85 -25.14 -9.92
N PRO A 194 -27.97 -25.77 -9.12
CA PRO A 194 -28.40 -26.44 -7.90
C PRO A 194 -29.13 -25.45 -6.98
N LYS A 195 -30.22 -25.87 -6.33
CA LYS A 195 -31.01 -25.02 -5.41
C LYS A 195 -30.23 -24.57 -4.16
N ASP A 196 -29.11 -25.22 -3.86
CA ASP A 196 -28.23 -24.94 -2.71
C ASP A 196 -26.84 -24.45 -3.17
N THR A 197 -26.77 -23.36 -3.93
CA THR A 197 -25.48 -22.73 -4.23
C THR A 197 -24.92 -22.09 -2.97
N VAL A 198 -23.90 -22.74 -2.38
CA VAL A 198 -23.11 -22.19 -1.28
C VAL A 198 -22.56 -20.83 -1.70
N SER A 199 -22.77 -19.81 -0.87
CA SER A 199 -22.25 -18.46 -1.08
C SER A 199 -20.74 -18.52 -1.41
N PRO A 200 -20.28 -17.84 -2.48
CA PRO A 200 -18.87 -17.88 -2.89
C PRO A 200 -17.94 -17.40 -1.77
N PHE A 201 -18.42 -16.47 -0.93
CA PHE A 201 -17.72 -16.02 0.26
C PHE A 201 -17.53 -17.13 1.30
N LYS A 202 -18.59 -17.89 1.60
CA LYS A 202 -18.53 -19.00 2.57
C LYS A 202 -17.60 -20.10 2.07
N ALA A 203 -17.67 -20.42 0.77
CA ALA A 203 -16.78 -21.38 0.15
C ALA A 203 -15.31 -20.94 0.23
N PHE A 204 -15.03 -19.66 -0.04
CA PHE A 204 -13.70 -19.07 0.06
C PHE A 204 -13.15 -19.10 1.49
N ILE A 205 -13.93 -18.67 2.49
CA ILE A 205 -13.49 -18.68 3.90
C ILE A 205 -13.14 -20.10 4.36
N ARG A 206 -13.94 -21.10 3.99
CA ARG A 206 -13.68 -22.51 4.31
C ARG A 206 -12.36 -22.99 3.70
N ASP A 207 -12.12 -22.69 2.43
CA ASP A 207 -10.88 -23.09 1.74
C ASP A 207 -9.65 -22.34 2.27
N LEU A 208 -9.78 -21.04 2.55
CA LEU A 208 -8.72 -20.26 3.16
C LEU A 208 -8.36 -20.81 4.55
N ALA A 209 -9.36 -21.11 5.38
CA ALA A 209 -9.15 -21.70 6.69
C ALA A 209 -8.46 -23.07 6.61
N SER A 210 -8.84 -23.92 5.65
CA SER A 210 -8.19 -25.22 5.46
C SER A 210 -6.74 -25.07 4.99
N LYS A 211 -6.45 -24.14 4.08
CA LYS A 211 -5.08 -23.86 3.63
C LYS A 211 -4.21 -23.33 4.76
N LEU A 212 -4.72 -22.41 5.58
CA LEU A 212 -4.01 -21.87 6.74
C LEU A 212 -3.69 -22.95 7.78
N ALA A 213 -4.67 -23.80 8.10
CA ALA A 213 -4.49 -24.89 9.08
C ALA A 213 -3.44 -25.93 8.64
N ASN A 214 -3.28 -26.13 7.33
CA ASN A 214 -2.34 -27.10 6.75
C ASN A 214 -0.99 -26.47 6.32
N SER A 215 -0.81 -25.16 6.49
CA SER A 215 0.40 -24.47 6.06
C SER A 215 1.47 -24.45 7.14
N GLN A 216 2.73 -24.48 6.72
CA GLN A 216 3.86 -24.34 7.63
C GLN A 216 3.82 -22.96 8.32
N PRO A 217 4.28 -22.84 9.59
CA PRO A 217 4.24 -21.57 10.33
C PRO A 217 4.96 -20.39 9.65
N ALA A 218 5.96 -20.68 8.80
CA ALA A 218 6.72 -19.67 8.06
C ALA A 218 6.05 -19.23 6.73
N THR A 219 4.97 -19.90 6.31
CA THR A 219 4.24 -19.55 5.09
C THR A 219 3.39 -18.32 5.32
N ILE A 220 3.54 -17.32 4.45
CA ILE A 220 2.73 -16.11 4.44
C ILE A 220 1.62 -16.23 3.40
N HIS A 221 0.42 -15.84 3.78
CA HIS A 221 -0.80 -15.85 2.99
C HIS A 221 -1.28 -14.41 2.76
N ARG A 222 -1.62 -14.11 1.51
CA ARG A 222 -2.14 -12.81 1.06
C ARG A 222 -3.50 -13.02 0.43
N VAL A 223 -4.53 -12.43 1.00
CA VAL A 223 -5.88 -12.42 0.43
C VAL A 223 -6.04 -11.18 -0.44
N VAL A 224 -6.49 -11.39 -1.67
CA VAL A 224 -6.67 -10.36 -2.69
C VAL A 224 -8.13 -10.40 -3.13
N VAL A 225 -8.86 -9.30 -2.93
CA VAL A 225 -10.28 -9.20 -3.30
C VAL A 225 -10.49 -7.97 -4.21
N PRO A 226 -10.40 -8.16 -5.54
CA PRO A 226 -10.61 -7.09 -6.52
C PRO A 226 -12.08 -6.75 -6.67
N GLY A 227 -12.41 -5.46 -6.55
CA GLY A 227 -13.74 -4.90 -6.74
C GLY A 227 -14.82 -5.72 -6.04
N ILE A 228 -14.73 -5.91 -4.72
CA ILE A 228 -15.74 -6.67 -3.98
C ILE A 228 -17.13 -6.10 -4.29
N LEU A 229 -18.09 -6.99 -4.54
CA LEU A 229 -19.45 -6.65 -4.96
C LEU A 229 -19.61 -6.04 -6.36
N SER A 230 -18.53 -5.92 -7.14
CA SER A 230 -18.62 -5.51 -8.54
C SER A 230 -19.53 -6.47 -9.32
N PRO A 231 -20.51 -5.98 -10.10
CA PRO A 231 -21.36 -6.81 -10.95
C PRO A 231 -20.60 -7.65 -11.98
N THR A 232 -19.33 -7.33 -12.27
CA THR A 232 -18.48 -8.11 -13.18
C THR A 232 -17.93 -9.39 -12.56
N GLY A 233 -17.83 -9.46 -11.23
CA GLY A 233 -17.26 -10.59 -10.51
C GLY A 233 -18.19 -11.21 -9.47
N TYR A 234 -19.29 -10.55 -9.10
CA TYR A 234 -20.21 -10.97 -8.05
C TYR A 234 -21.66 -10.94 -8.51
N THR A 235 -22.42 -11.93 -8.06
CA THR A 235 -23.87 -12.01 -8.33
C THR A 235 -24.65 -11.14 -7.35
N GLY A 236 -25.89 -10.76 -7.71
CA GLY A 236 -26.75 -9.93 -6.85
C GLY A 236 -26.88 -10.40 -5.39
N PRO A 237 -27.03 -11.70 -5.09
CA PRO A 237 -27.03 -12.21 -3.72
C PRO A 237 -25.77 -11.87 -2.91
N SER A 238 -24.60 -11.75 -3.53
CA SER A 238 -23.35 -11.39 -2.83
C SER A 238 -23.41 -9.99 -2.20
N SER A 239 -24.23 -9.08 -2.71
CA SER A 239 -24.40 -7.73 -2.16
C SER A 239 -25.34 -7.68 -0.95
N ARG A 240 -25.95 -8.81 -0.56
CA ARG A 240 -26.77 -8.87 0.64
C ARG A 240 -25.90 -8.71 1.89
N PRO A 241 -26.31 -7.90 2.90
CA PRO A 241 -25.51 -7.67 4.10
C PRO A 241 -25.10 -8.97 4.81
N GLU A 242 -25.99 -9.96 4.88
CA GLU A 242 -25.70 -11.26 5.49
C GLU A 242 -24.62 -12.06 4.77
N ASP A 243 -24.36 -11.81 3.49
CA ASP A 243 -23.30 -12.48 2.74
C ASP A 243 -21.97 -11.75 2.92
N VAL A 244 -21.91 -10.47 2.55
CA VAL A 244 -20.65 -9.71 2.55
C VAL A 244 -20.17 -9.33 3.96
N LEU A 245 -21.07 -9.04 4.91
CA LEU A 245 -20.64 -8.68 6.27
C LEU A 245 -20.22 -9.92 7.05
N GLN A 246 -20.89 -11.07 6.86
CA GLN A 246 -20.42 -12.33 7.44
C GLN A 246 -19.07 -12.74 6.85
N PHE A 247 -18.86 -12.51 5.56
CA PHE A 247 -17.57 -12.72 4.91
C PHE A 247 -16.45 -11.90 5.55
N LEU A 248 -16.62 -10.58 5.64
CA LEU A 248 -15.61 -9.69 6.22
C LEU A 248 -15.39 -9.99 7.71
N HIS A 249 -16.45 -10.28 8.45
CA HIS A 249 -16.35 -10.71 9.84
C HIS A 249 -15.54 -12.01 9.99
N ALA A 250 -15.80 -13.02 9.14
CA ALA A 250 -15.07 -14.29 9.17
C ALA A 250 -13.61 -14.11 8.73
N LEU A 251 -13.34 -13.28 7.72
CA LEU A 251 -11.99 -12.95 7.28
C LEU A 251 -11.20 -12.24 8.39
N ARG A 252 -11.83 -11.28 9.08
CA ARG A 252 -11.26 -10.62 10.26
C ARG A 252 -10.94 -11.65 11.36
N ALA A 253 -11.83 -12.61 11.61
CA ALA A 253 -11.56 -13.69 12.56
C ALA A 253 -10.32 -14.51 12.17
N LEU A 254 -10.19 -14.90 10.90
CA LEU A 254 -9.00 -15.62 10.41
C LEU A 254 -7.71 -14.79 10.53
N LEU A 255 -7.78 -13.48 10.26
CA LEU A 255 -6.65 -12.57 10.42
C LEU A 255 -6.18 -12.51 11.89
N ARG A 256 -7.11 -12.54 12.85
CA ARG A 256 -6.78 -12.57 14.28
C ARG A 256 -6.29 -13.93 14.77
N GLN A 257 -6.75 -15.02 14.16
CA GLN A 257 -6.29 -16.38 14.47
C GLN A 257 -4.90 -16.68 13.90
N HIS A 258 -4.55 -16.06 12.76
CA HIS A 258 -3.26 -16.24 12.07
C HIS A 258 -2.45 -14.92 11.97
N PRO A 259 -2.17 -14.24 13.10
CA PRO A 259 -1.61 -12.89 13.10
C PRO A 259 -0.16 -12.81 12.59
N ALA A 260 0.54 -13.94 12.48
CA ALA A 260 1.89 -14.02 11.98
C ALA A 260 2.00 -14.52 10.52
N GLN A 261 0.86 -14.78 9.86
CA GLN A 261 0.85 -15.45 8.55
C GLN A 261 -0.09 -14.81 7.54
N LEU A 262 -1.19 -14.18 7.96
CA LEU A 262 -2.25 -13.74 7.03
C LEU A 262 -2.32 -12.22 6.90
N THR A 263 -2.51 -11.71 5.69
CA THR A 263 -2.92 -10.33 5.42
C THR A 263 -3.97 -10.29 4.32
N ALA A 264 -4.74 -9.20 4.23
CA ALA A 264 -5.75 -9.01 3.19
C ALA A 264 -5.73 -7.61 2.59
N LEU A 265 -5.88 -7.52 1.27
CA LEU A 265 -6.12 -6.28 0.54
C LEU A 265 -7.41 -6.43 -0.27
N ILE A 266 -8.36 -5.52 -0.05
CA ILE A 266 -9.72 -5.55 -0.60
C ILE A 266 -9.98 -4.21 -1.27
N THR A 267 -10.64 -4.21 -2.43
CA THR A 267 -11.03 -2.97 -3.11
C THR A 267 -12.53 -2.91 -3.32
N LEU A 268 -13.11 -1.72 -3.26
CA LEU A 268 -14.56 -1.47 -3.36
C LEU A 268 -14.85 -0.32 -4.33
N PRO A 269 -15.66 -0.53 -5.39
CA PRO A 269 -16.09 0.56 -6.27
C PRO A 269 -17.10 1.46 -5.55
N LEU A 270 -16.66 2.61 -5.04
CA LEU A 270 -17.47 3.54 -4.26
C LEU A 270 -18.56 4.26 -5.07
N THR A 271 -18.43 4.28 -6.40
CA THR A 271 -19.52 4.76 -7.28
C THR A 271 -20.74 3.86 -7.22
N LEU A 272 -20.56 2.55 -7.02
CA LEU A 272 -21.65 1.59 -6.87
C LEU A 272 -22.05 1.39 -5.41
N PHE A 273 -21.09 1.49 -4.50
CA PHE A 273 -21.28 1.33 -3.06
C PHE A 273 -20.77 2.57 -2.31
N PRO A 274 -21.52 3.69 -2.31
CA PRO A 274 -21.08 4.93 -1.67
C PRO A 274 -20.90 4.75 -0.17
N ARG A 275 -19.91 5.47 0.39
CA ARG A 275 -19.61 5.47 1.84
C ARG A 275 -20.77 5.97 2.71
N SER A 276 -21.68 6.76 2.13
CA SER A 276 -22.92 7.21 2.80
C SER A 276 -23.91 6.08 3.08
N THR A 277 -23.72 4.91 2.49
CA THR A 277 -24.57 3.73 2.72
C THR A 277 -24.17 2.98 3.99
N GLY A 278 -25.15 2.47 4.73
CA GLY A 278 -24.91 1.66 5.93
C GLY A 278 -24.07 0.41 5.64
N LEU A 279 -24.28 -0.24 4.49
CA LEU A 279 -23.51 -1.42 4.10
C LEU A 279 -22.01 -1.12 4.03
N THR A 280 -21.64 -0.07 3.29
CA THR A 280 -20.24 0.33 3.13
C THR A 280 -19.65 0.72 4.48
N ARG A 281 -20.39 1.43 5.33
CA ARG A 281 -19.91 1.79 6.66
C ARG A 281 -19.62 0.56 7.53
N TRP A 282 -20.46 -0.47 7.46
CA TRP A 282 -20.18 -1.74 8.14
C TRP A 282 -18.95 -2.46 7.57
N MET A 283 -18.73 -2.43 6.26
CA MET A 283 -17.53 -2.99 5.64
C MET A 283 -16.26 -2.28 6.11
N GLU A 284 -16.32 -0.95 6.25
CA GLU A 284 -15.22 -0.14 6.81
C GLU A 284 -14.92 -0.53 8.26
N ILE A 285 -15.95 -0.65 9.11
CA ILE A 285 -15.80 -1.02 10.52
C ILE A 285 -15.17 -2.42 10.69
N LEU A 286 -15.47 -3.35 9.78
CA LEU A 286 -14.91 -4.70 9.82
C LEU A 286 -13.46 -4.77 9.28
N SER A 287 -12.98 -3.71 8.64
CA SER A 287 -11.63 -3.62 8.07
C SER A 287 -10.68 -2.95 9.06
N ASP A 288 -9.41 -3.37 9.09
CA ASP A 288 -8.42 -2.77 10.01
C ASP A 288 -7.87 -1.43 9.52
N GLY A 289 -7.82 -1.26 8.20
CA GLY A 289 -7.50 0.00 7.54
C GLY A 289 -8.47 0.31 6.41
N VAL A 290 -8.74 1.60 6.20
CA VAL A 290 -9.65 2.10 5.18
C VAL A 290 -9.02 3.31 4.49
N LEU A 291 -8.84 3.18 3.18
CA LEU A 291 -8.35 4.24 2.30
C LEU A 291 -9.39 4.55 1.22
N GLU A 292 -9.41 5.79 0.75
CA GLU A 292 -10.30 6.23 -0.34
C GLU A 292 -9.46 6.92 -1.42
N LEU A 293 -9.48 6.36 -2.63
CA LEU A 293 -8.94 6.98 -3.83
C LEU A 293 -10.03 7.82 -4.49
N VAL A 294 -9.71 9.09 -4.73
CA VAL A 294 -10.54 10.06 -5.44
C VAL A 294 -9.79 10.49 -6.71
N PRO A 295 -9.96 9.76 -7.82
CA PRO A 295 -9.42 10.15 -9.11
C PRO A 295 -9.91 11.55 -9.51
N LEU A 296 -8.98 12.42 -9.89
CA LEU A 296 -9.31 13.72 -10.44
C LEU A 296 -9.58 13.54 -11.94
N GLN A 297 -10.68 14.13 -12.42
CA GLN A 297 -10.93 14.19 -13.85
C GLN A 297 -9.88 15.10 -14.47
N SER A 298 -8.84 14.54 -15.07
CA SER A 298 -7.89 15.35 -15.82
C SER A 298 -8.58 15.82 -17.09
N ASN A 299 -8.78 17.14 -17.24
CA ASN A 299 -9.25 17.75 -18.50
C ASN A 299 -8.33 17.44 -19.71
N SER A 300 -7.18 16.78 -19.49
CA SER A 300 -6.22 16.35 -20.51
C SER A 300 -6.50 15.00 -21.16
N VAL A 301 -7.53 14.22 -20.77
CA VAL A 301 -7.85 12.95 -21.47
C VAL A 301 -8.22 13.17 -22.95
N HIS A 302 -8.67 14.39 -23.31
CA HIS A 302 -8.95 14.80 -24.70
C HIS A 302 -7.98 15.84 -25.25
N ALA A 303 -6.92 16.20 -24.54
CA ALA A 303 -5.90 17.07 -25.12
C ALA A 303 -5.06 16.24 -26.12
N PRO A 304 -4.93 16.68 -27.39
CA PRO A 304 -4.03 16.03 -28.31
C PRO A 304 -2.61 16.01 -27.72
N PRO A 305 -1.81 14.96 -28.01
CA PRO A 305 -0.43 14.91 -27.53
C PRO A 305 0.29 16.20 -27.95
N PRO A 306 1.12 16.81 -27.08
CA PRO A 306 1.85 18.02 -27.43
C PRO A 306 2.66 17.73 -28.69
N SER A 307 2.33 18.42 -29.78
CA SER A 307 3.13 18.40 -30.99
C SER A 307 4.56 18.77 -30.60
N SER A 308 5.52 17.95 -30.99
CA SER A 308 6.95 18.02 -30.71
C SER A 308 7.65 19.21 -31.37
N SER A 309 7.11 20.42 -31.20
CA SER A 309 7.69 21.65 -31.71
C SER A 309 7.33 22.83 -30.83
N LYS A 310 8.03 22.95 -29.70
CA LYS A 310 8.68 24.17 -29.20
C LYS A 310 9.22 23.92 -27.80
N SER A 311 10.52 23.71 -27.76
CA SER A 311 11.38 23.93 -26.60
C SER A 311 11.19 25.37 -26.10
N ASP A 312 10.76 25.53 -24.85
CA ASP A 312 11.24 26.54 -23.89
C ASP A 312 10.26 26.73 -22.72
N SER A 313 9.93 25.64 -22.02
CA SER A 313 9.54 25.73 -20.62
C SER A 313 10.31 24.69 -19.80
N LYS A 314 11.31 25.17 -19.05
CA LYS A 314 12.03 24.42 -18.01
C LYS A 314 11.17 24.19 -16.76
N SER A 315 9.84 24.07 -16.88
CA SER A 315 8.99 23.51 -15.83
C SER A 315 8.94 22.01 -16.07
N SER A 316 9.95 21.33 -15.51
CA SER A 316 10.11 19.88 -15.50
C SER A 316 8.79 19.16 -15.27
N SER A 317 8.65 18.01 -15.92
CA SER A 317 7.68 16.93 -15.68
C SER A 317 7.44 16.61 -14.20
N GLU A 318 6.80 17.51 -13.46
CA GLU A 318 6.15 17.16 -12.22
C GLU A 318 5.07 16.15 -12.58
N GLU A 319 5.20 14.97 -11.98
CA GLU A 319 4.29 13.87 -12.15
C GLU A 319 2.88 14.38 -11.84
N GLN A 320 2.09 14.58 -12.90
CA GLN A 320 0.79 15.22 -12.82
C GLN A 320 -0.07 14.44 -11.83
N VAL A 321 -0.58 15.13 -10.81
CA VAL A 321 -1.46 14.51 -9.82
C VAL A 321 -2.69 13.96 -10.55
N GLN A 322 -2.95 12.65 -10.40
CA GLN A 322 -4.07 11.97 -11.04
C GLN A 322 -5.24 11.75 -10.09
N GLY A 323 -5.01 11.89 -8.78
CA GLY A 323 -6.07 11.84 -7.80
C GLY A 323 -5.61 12.19 -6.39
N LEU A 324 -6.58 12.28 -5.50
CA LEU A 324 -6.38 12.44 -4.06
C LEU A 324 -6.54 11.09 -3.35
N LEU A 325 -5.81 10.90 -2.27
CA LEU A 325 -5.94 9.76 -1.39
C LEU A 325 -6.35 10.25 -0.01
N LYS A 326 -7.47 9.75 0.52
CA LYS A 326 -7.91 10.03 1.89
C LYS A 326 -7.66 8.81 2.77
N VAL A 327 -7.17 9.06 3.97
CA VAL A 327 -6.91 8.03 4.99
C VAL A 327 -8.00 8.09 6.05
N HIS A 328 -8.92 7.13 6.05
CA HIS A 328 -10.02 7.07 7.03
C HIS A 328 -9.65 6.24 8.25
N THR A 329 -8.93 5.14 8.04
CA THR A 329 -8.49 4.27 9.13
C THR A 329 -7.16 3.61 8.78
N LEU A 330 -6.26 3.45 9.74
CA LEU A 330 -4.99 2.75 9.59
C LEU A 330 -4.90 1.52 10.50
N PRO A 331 -4.40 0.38 9.98
CA PRO A 331 -4.26 -0.84 10.77
C PRO A 331 -3.43 -0.61 12.02
N VAL A 332 -3.86 -1.21 13.15
CA VAL A 332 -3.21 -1.14 14.47
C VAL A 332 -3.28 0.24 15.13
N PHE A 333 -3.04 1.32 14.39
CA PHE A 333 -2.95 2.68 14.90
C PHE A 333 -4.29 3.15 15.49
N ASP A 334 -5.38 3.00 14.75
CA ASP A 334 -6.69 3.51 15.21
C ASP A 334 -7.33 2.62 16.27
N GLU A 335 -7.09 1.31 16.21
CA GLU A 335 -7.50 0.37 17.27
C GLU A 335 -6.83 0.69 18.62
N LYS A 336 -5.67 1.34 18.60
CA LYS A 336 -4.95 1.83 19.80
C LYS A 336 -5.37 3.24 20.22
N GLY A 337 -6.41 3.82 19.60
CA GLY A 337 -6.89 5.16 19.89
C GLY A 337 -6.18 6.28 19.12
N GLY A 338 -5.43 5.94 18.06
CA GLY A 338 -4.75 6.91 17.19
C GLY A 338 -5.69 7.70 16.26
N GLY A 339 -6.94 7.26 16.10
CA GLY A 339 -7.88 7.78 15.11
C GLY A 339 -8.56 9.10 15.48
N SER A 340 -7.85 10.01 16.15
CA SER A 340 -8.40 11.35 16.40
C SER A 340 -8.56 12.09 15.07
N SER A 341 -9.58 12.97 14.97
CA SER A 341 -9.80 13.78 13.76
C SER A 341 -8.55 14.59 13.40
N GLU A 342 -7.77 15.03 14.38
CA GLU A 342 -6.53 15.79 14.17
C GLU A 342 -5.40 14.92 13.57
N ALA A 343 -5.30 13.66 13.99
CA ALA A 343 -4.33 12.71 13.46
C ALA A 343 -4.61 12.33 12.00
N HIS A 344 -5.89 12.29 11.61
CA HIS A 344 -6.30 12.11 10.22
C HIS A 344 -6.14 13.39 9.40
N ALA A 345 -6.50 14.56 9.94
CA ALA A 345 -6.33 15.85 9.25
C ALA A 345 -4.87 16.11 8.82
N ALA A 346 -3.89 15.74 9.66
CA ALA A 346 -2.48 15.81 9.29
C ALA A 346 -2.07 14.89 8.11
N ARG A 347 -2.95 13.96 7.71
CA ARG A 347 -2.77 12.97 6.64
C ARG A 347 -3.81 13.11 5.52
N GLU A 348 -4.71 14.09 5.58
CA GLU A 348 -5.78 14.27 4.58
C GLU A 348 -5.25 14.75 3.23
N ASP A 349 -4.13 15.46 3.22
CA ASP A 349 -3.52 16.00 2.00
C ASP A 349 -2.59 14.98 1.35
N GLN A 350 -3.08 13.82 0.93
CA GLN A 350 -2.32 12.91 0.07
C GLN A 350 -2.85 12.94 -1.35
N SER A 351 -1.92 12.79 -2.29
CA SER A 351 -2.18 12.69 -3.71
C SER A 351 -1.52 11.45 -4.27
N PHE A 352 -2.06 10.95 -5.37
CA PHE A 352 -1.45 9.86 -6.10
C PHE A 352 -1.24 10.19 -7.57
N SER A 353 -0.20 9.60 -8.11
CA SER A 353 0.10 9.56 -9.54
C SER A 353 0.48 8.12 -9.91
N LEU A 354 0.30 7.80 -11.18
CA LEU A 354 0.55 6.50 -11.78
C LEU A 354 1.33 6.70 -13.07
N SER A 355 2.61 6.36 -13.04
CA SER A 355 3.45 6.28 -14.22
C SER A 355 3.68 4.83 -14.62
N ARG A 356 3.86 4.56 -15.92
CA ARG A 356 4.11 3.21 -16.40
C ARG A 356 5.42 2.64 -15.85
N SER A 357 6.48 3.46 -15.75
CA SER A 357 7.82 3.05 -15.35
C SER A 357 8.10 3.15 -13.85
N ARG A 358 7.46 4.12 -13.17
CA ARG A 358 7.65 4.35 -11.72
C ARG A 358 6.57 3.70 -10.86
N GLY A 359 5.50 3.21 -11.48
CA GLY A 359 4.35 2.65 -10.79
C GLY A 359 3.49 3.74 -10.13
N LEU A 360 2.73 3.32 -9.10
CA LEU A 360 1.87 4.22 -8.35
C LEU A 360 2.65 4.86 -7.20
N VAL A 361 2.65 6.19 -7.14
CA VAL A 361 3.32 6.97 -6.09
C VAL A 361 2.28 7.76 -5.31
N ILE A 362 2.34 7.67 -3.99
CA ILE A 362 1.55 8.47 -3.04
C ILE A 362 2.49 9.50 -2.40
N LYS A 363 2.09 10.77 -2.42
CA LYS A 363 2.85 11.88 -1.85
C LYS A 363 1.91 12.96 -1.28
N PRO A 364 2.38 13.79 -0.34
CA PRO A 364 1.61 14.94 0.11
C PRO A 364 1.14 15.80 -1.06
N PHE A 365 -0.14 16.15 -1.08
CA PHE A 365 -0.72 17.01 -2.09
C PHE A 365 -0.17 18.42 -1.91
N SER A 366 0.34 18.99 -3.01
CA SER A 366 0.79 20.38 -3.06
C SER A 366 0.24 21.00 -4.32
N LEU A 367 -0.30 22.21 -4.19
CA LEU A 367 -0.76 22.98 -5.34
C LEU A 367 0.47 23.51 -6.09
N PRO A 368 0.49 23.44 -7.44
CA PRO A 368 1.52 24.11 -8.22
C PRO A 368 1.57 25.59 -7.87
N PRO A 369 2.77 26.21 -7.81
CA PRO A 369 2.88 27.64 -7.59
C PRO A 369 2.10 28.38 -8.67
N VAL A 370 1.23 29.31 -8.26
CA VAL A 370 0.56 30.23 -9.17
C VAL A 370 1.64 31.16 -9.73
N LEU A 371 2.00 30.99 -11.01
CA LEU A 371 2.77 32.00 -11.71
C LEU A 371 1.78 33.12 -12.05
N ASP A 372 1.93 34.27 -11.40
CA ASP A 372 1.23 35.48 -11.78
C ASP A 372 1.76 35.93 -13.15
N ASP A 373 1.19 35.39 -14.22
CA ASP A 373 1.30 35.97 -15.56
C ASP A 373 0.41 37.22 -15.61
N GLU A 374 0.74 38.24 -14.82
CA GLU A 374 0.23 39.59 -15.06
C GLU A 374 0.87 40.10 -16.36
N PRO A 375 0.10 40.32 -17.44
CA PRO A 375 0.67 40.89 -18.64
C PRO A 375 1.12 42.32 -18.33
N GLU A 376 2.43 42.56 -18.34
CA GLU A 376 3.01 43.89 -18.32
C GLU A 376 2.31 44.76 -19.38
N ARG A 377 1.38 45.60 -18.95
CA ARG A 377 0.80 46.65 -19.78
C ARG A 377 1.92 47.62 -20.10
N LYS A 378 2.54 47.43 -21.27
CA LYS A 378 3.41 48.43 -21.89
C LYS A 378 2.66 49.76 -21.91
N SER A 379 3.13 50.70 -21.08
CA SER A 379 2.75 52.10 -21.12
C SER A 379 3.17 52.67 -22.48
N ALA A 380 2.21 52.77 -23.41
CA ALA A 380 2.40 53.55 -24.63
C ALA A 380 2.39 55.03 -24.26
N GLU A 381 3.57 55.65 -24.35
CA GLU A 381 3.79 57.09 -24.32
C GLU A 381 2.84 57.82 -25.28
N ALA A 382 2.04 58.74 -24.73
CA ALA A 382 1.20 59.63 -25.50
C ALA A 382 2.07 60.67 -26.23
N GLY A 383 2.29 60.45 -27.53
CA GLY A 383 2.92 61.42 -28.42
C GLY A 383 2.09 62.71 -28.52
N LYS A 384 2.70 63.83 -28.12
CA LYS A 384 2.22 65.20 -28.37
C LYS A 384 2.00 65.42 -29.87
N ARG A 385 0.78 65.77 -30.28
CA ARG A 385 0.53 66.41 -31.58
C ARG A 385 0.74 67.91 -31.44
N SER A 386 1.74 68.45 -32.12
CA SER A 386 1.77 69.87 -32.47
C SER A 386 0.80 70.10 -33.64
N ILE A 387 -0.01 71.15 -33.53
CA ILE A 387 -0.84 71.68 -34.61
C ILE A 387 0.02 72.71 -35.34
N GLU A 388 0.18 72.54 -36.65
CA GLU A 388 0.60 73.60 -37.56
C GLU A 388 -0.43 73.72 -38.69
N PHE A 389 -0.83 74.98 -38.88
CA PHE A 389 -1.73 75.60 -39.87
C PHE A 389 -3.24 75.36 -39.75
#